data_AF-E4TFG0-F1
#
_entry.id   AF-E4TFG0-F1
#
_cell.length_a   1.000
_cell.length_b   1.000
_cell.length_c   1.000
_cell.angle_alpha   90.00
_cell.angle_beta   90.00
_cell.angle_gamma   90.00
#
_symmetry.space_group_name_H-M   'P 1'
#
loop_
_entity.id
_entity.type
_entity.pdbx_description
1 polymer ?
#
loop_
_entity_poly.entity_id
_entity_poly.type
_entity_poly.pdbx_seq_one_letter_code
_entity_poly.pdbx_strand_id
1 'polypeptide(L)'
;MKHIFFEKWEKKLEKIDYAVQPIVSTISGRLFGVEFLIRGVEEVGFKSINSFFDEAYNDQVLVPLEKMLRKKVAEKVSKIKNYRNIIIFYNYDHRIMEMPDYNFGFTEQVLNEFKIPVNNWCLELNEGLNHSFTAIYNKVLLRAKASGFKLAIDDFGTGFSNFELLYHSEADYIKLDKFLIREIHKDNRKMSLVSAIKDISSSLGITLIAEGVETEEEYYCLKNFNIELIQGYFIQKPTTDPYSIKLKYDDIESLYNSDRRKSNGFNNRIREGMLFIPPLKIDSNIEDLFSRFQNSNYDFIPLVDNNFSPVGVVFETDLREYIYSPFGRELLTSKLHKKTIKDFMKKMPKVDIRTKIDDVLKLIVTFDSQGIFVTNDNEYIGFLTNNVVLKILNEIRMQEALETNPLTGLPGNAAIAANINKILKDEDNVNYIVYFDFDNFKPFNDKFGFRVGDRAIKGFGEILKGLKRSGNKEIFIGHIGGDDFFLSITFKEYECGKVMAMISGIIDEFKQFSTSFYSFEEVVNKSYQSVDRSGNLKNFPLLGISAAIVEVPKFNVEITDQDLSRLIADLKKNAKTNDTKISIATILSR
;
A
#
# COMPACT_ATOMS: atom_id res chain seq x y z
N MET A 1 -39.61 -33.05 25.86
CA MET A 1 -39.10 -33.25 24.49
C MET A 1 -37.82 -32.45 24.21
N LYS A 2 -37.77 -31.10 24.36
CA LYS A 2 -36.54 -30.29 24.14
C LYS A 2 -35.28 -30.79 24.88
N HIS A 3 -35.40 -31.24 26.13
CA HIS A 3 -34.27 -31.79 26.91
C HIS A 3 -33.68 -33.08 26.31
N ILE A 4 -34.52 -33.95 25.73
CA ILE A 4 -34.08 -35.24 25.15
C ILE A 4 -33.38 -35.02 23.79
N PHE A 5 -33.84 -34.04 23.01
CA PHE A 5 -33.17 -33.67 21.76
C PHE A 5 -31.81 -33.02 22.01
N PHE A 6 -31.66 -32.20 23.06
CA PHE A 6 -30.37 -31.57 23.35
C PHE A 6 -29.30 -32.56 23.86
N GLU A 7 -29.68 -33.60 24.62
CA GLU A 7 -28.73 -34.65 25.04
C GLU A 7 -28.05 -35.37 23.86
N LYS A 8 -28.74 -35.54 22.72
CA LYS A 8 -28.15 -36.05 21.47
C LYS A 8 -27.07 -35.09 20.94
N TRP A 9 -27.30 -33.79 21.05
CA TRP A 9 -26.38 -32.76 20.59
C TRP A 9 -25.19 -32.54 21.53
N GLU A 10 -25.36 -32.71 22.85
CA GLU A 10 -24.26 -32.64 23.82
C GLU A 10 -23.16 -33.67 23.52
N LYS A 11 -23.54 -34.92 23.22
CA LYS A 11 -22.57 -35.96 22.82
C LYS A 11 -21.85 -35.65 21.51
N LYS A 12 -22.55 -35.03 20.55
CA LYS A 12 -21.93 -34.57 19.30
C LYS A 12 -20.92 -33.45 19.61
N LEU A 13 -21.28 -32.50 20.47
CA LEU A 13 -20.45 -31.36 20.84
C LEU A 13 -19.14 -31.73 21.54
N GLU A 14 -19.04 -32.89 22.19
CA GLU A 14 -17.77 -33.37 22.75
C GLU A 14 -16.70 -33.56 21.69
N LYS A 15 -17.08 -33.98 20.49
CA LYS A 15 -16.16 -34.19 19.35
C LYS A 15 -15.99 -32.95 18.46
N ILE A 16 -16.81 -31.93 18.66
CA ILE A 16 -16.66 -30.65 17.97
C ILE A 16 -15.56 -29.82 18.65
N ASP A 17 -14.64 -29.33 17.82
CA ASP A 17 -13.59 -28.40 18.22
C ASP A 17 -13.49 -27.24 17.22
N TYR A 18 -12.62 -26.28 17.50
CA TYR A 18 -12.29 -25.18 16.60
C TYR A 18 -10.80 -25.16 16.27
N ALA A 19 -10.49 -25.07 14.97
CA ALA A 19 -9.19 -24.59 14.55
C ALA A 19 -9.15 -23.06 14.63
N VAL A 20 -7.98 -22.52 14.95
CA VAL A 20 -7.68 -21.10 15.04
C VAL A 20 -6.74 -20.75 13.89
N GLN A 21 -7.01 -19.67 13.17
CA GLN A 21 -6.13 -19.16 12.14
C GLN A 21 -5.78 -17.69 12.40
N PRO A 22 -4.49 -17.29 12.33
CA PRO A 22 -4.08 -15.92 12.60
C PRO A 22 -4.36 -15.00 11.41
N ILE A 23 -4.72 -13.76 11.74
CA ILE A 23 -4.82 -12.61 10.83
C ILE A 23 -3.74 -11.62 11.27
N VAL A 24 -2.88 -11.22 10.32
CA VAL A 24 -1.68 -10.43 10.64
C VAL A 24 -1.60 -9.17 9.79
N SER A 25 -0.89 -8.16 10.29
CA SER A 25 -0.57 -6.97 9.51
C SER A 25 0.33 -7.33 8.33
N THR A 26 -0.03 -6.86 7.13
CA THR A 26 0.77 -7.00 5.90
C THR A 26 2.15 -6.31 6.03
N ILE A 27 2.27 -5.35 6.94
CA ILE A 27 3.46 -4.51 7.10
C ILE A 27 4.41 -5.07 8.17
N SER A 28 3.89 -5.30 9.37
CA SER A 28 4.71 -5.67 10.53
C SER A 28 4.73 -7.15 10.86
N GLY A 29 3.84 -7.92 10.23
CA GLY A 29 3.58 -9.31 10.63
C GLY A 29 3.02 -9.45 12.04
N ARG A 30 2.62 -8.36 12.73
CA ARG A 30 2.03 -8.47 14.07
C ARG A 30 0.64 -9.08 13.99
N LEU A 31 0.33 -9.91 14.98
CA LEU A 31 -0.99 -10.52 15.13
C LEU A 31 -2.02 -9.42 15.38
N PHE A 32 -3.01 -9.35 14.49
CA PHE A 32 -4.14 -8.46 14.62
C PHE A 32 -5.34 -9.17 15.26
N GLY A 33 -5.61 -10.38 14.80
CA GLY A 33 -6.75 -11.16 15.23
C GLY A 33 -6.62 -12.63 14.89
N VAL A 34 -7.65 -13.39 15.25
CA VAL A 34 -7.75 -14.80 14.93
C VAL A 34 -9.17 -15.13 14.48
N GLU A 35 -9.28 -16.01 13.49
CA GLU A 35 -10.55 -16.60 13.06
C GLU A 35 -10.71 -17.99 13.65
N PHE A 36 -11.94 -18.28 14.10
CA PHE A 36 -12.32 -19.58 14.66
C PHE A 36 -13.12 -20.40 13.65
N LEU A 37 -12.53 -21.49 13.21
CA LEU A 37 -13.09 -22.38 12.19
C LEU A 37 -13.51 -23.70 12.81
N ILE A 38 -14.80 -24.03 12.76
CA ILE A 38 -15.33 -25.28 13.36
C ILE A 38 -14.72 -26.53 12.69
N ARG A 39 -14.45 -27.57 13.48
CA ARG A 39 -13.86 -28.86 13.08
C ARG A 39 -14.60 -30.01 13.76
N GLY A 40 -14.48 -31.21 13.17
CA GLY A 40 -15.07 -32.44 13.71
C GLY A 40 -16.52 -32.70 13.31
N VAL A 41 -17.14 -31.88 12.44
CA VAL A 41 -18.53 -32.09 11.98
C VAL A 41 -18.73 -33.41 11.24
N GLU A 42 -17.72 -33.84 10.47
CA GLU A 42 -17.73 -35.13 9.77
C GLU A 42 -17.66 -36.31 10.75
N GLU A 43 -16.90 -36.18 11.84
CA GLU A 43 -16.76 -37.21 12.88
C GLU A 43 -18.06 -37.45 13.66
N VAL A 44 -18.98 -36.49 13.62
CA VAL A 44 -20.32 -36.58 14.22
C VAL A 44 -21.42 -36.83 13.18
N GLY A 45 -21.04 -37.18 11.96
CA GLY A 45 -21.92 -37.74 10.93
C GLY A 45 -22.46 -36.75 9.89
N PHE A 46 -21.91 -35.54 9.80
CA PHE A 46 -22.37 -34.50 8.86
C PHE A 46 -21.47 -34.38 7.63
N LYS A 47 -22.07 -34.02 6.49
CA LYS A 47 -21.33 -33.86 5.23
C LYS A 47 -20.63 -32.51 5.11
N SER A 48 -21.13 -31.51 5.84
CA SER A 48 -20.61 -30.14 5.81
C SER A 48 -21.01 -29.38 7.07
N ILE A 49 -20.32 -28.28 7.32
CA ILE A 49 -20.64 -27.34 8.41
C ILE A 49 -22.07 -26.80 8.25
N ASN A 50 -22.48 -26.46 7.03
CA ASN A 50 -23.85 -25.98 6.77
C ASN A 50 -24.88 -27.05 7.16
N SER A 51 -24.68 -28.31 6.77
CA SER A 51 -25.61 -29.39 7.14
C SER A 51 -25.70 -29.61 8.65
N PHE A 52 -24.63 -29.33 9.40
CA PHE A 52 -24.61 -29.39 10.87
C PHE A 52 -25.51 -28.32 11.47
N PHE A 53 -25.39 -27.07 11.02
CA PHE A 53 -26.24 -25.98 11.50
C PHE A 53 -27.69 -26.09 10.98
N ASP A 54 -27.90 -26.63 9.78
CA ASP A 54 -29.24 -26.89 9.22
C ASP A 54 -30.03 -27.91 10.06
N GLU A 55 -29.41 -29.04 10.46
CA GLU A 55 -30.07 -30.01 11.35
C GLU A 55 -30.35 -29.37 12.71
N ALA A 56 -29.43 -28.57 13.26
CA ALA A 56 -29.63 -27.90 14.54
C ALA A 56 -30.79 -26.87 14.52
N TYR A 57 -30.95 -26.16 13.40
CA TYR A 57 -32.07 -25.25 13.15
C TYR A 57 -33.39 -26.02 13.06
N ASN A 58 -33.43 -27.10 12.27
CA ASN A 58 -34.61 -27.94 12.10
C ASN A 58 -35.03 -28.64 13.40
N ASP A 59 -34.05 -29.06 14.22
CA ASP A 59 -34.27 -29.63 15.55
C ASP A 59 -34.66 -28.58 16.60
N GLN A 60 -34.67 -27.28 16.26
CA GLN A 60 -34.92 -26.14 17.16
C GLN A 60 -34.00 -26.09 18.38
N VAL A 61 -32.73 -26.45 18.19
CA VAL A 61 -31.68 -26.44 19.23
C VAL A 61 -30.52 -25.49 18.89
N LEU A 62 -30.67 -24.67 17.85
CA LEU A 62 -29.60 -23.80 17.35
C LEU A 62 -29.11 -22.79 18.41
N VAL A 63 -30.01 -22.20 19.21
CA VAL A 63 -29.62 -21.25 20.29
C VAL A 63 -28.75 -21.90 21.38
N PRO A 64 -29.18 -23.00 22.03
CA PRO A 64 -28.33 -23.65 23.03
C PRO A 64 -27.06 -24.25 22.44
N LEU A 65 -27.09 -24.71 21.18
CA LEU A 65 -25.90 -25.15 20.45
C LEU A 65 -24.87 -24.01 20.30
N GLU A 66 -25.28 -22.87 19.76
CA GLU A 66 -24.44 -21.66 19.61
C GLU A 66 -23.85 -21.21 20.94
N LYS A 67 -24.63 -21.26 22.04
CA LYS A 67 -24.14 -20.92 23.37
C LYS A 67 -22.96 -21.82 23.80
N MET A 68 -23.06 -23.12 23.56
CA MET A 68 -21.97 -24.05 23.88
C MET A 68 -20.75 -23.87 22.97
N LEU A 69 -20.97 -23.63 21.68
CA LEU A 69 -19.91 -23.36 20.71
C LEU A 69 -19.13 -22.09 21.07
N ARG A 70 -19.83 -20.99 21.38
CA ARG A 70 -19.19 -19.74 21.85
C ARG A 70 -18.41 -19.92 23.14
N LYS A 71 -18.90 -20.76 24.06
CA LYS A 71 -18.17 -21.11 25.29
C LYS A 71 -16.85 -21.84 24.98
N LYS A 72 -16.86 -22.81 24.05
CA LYS A 72 -15.64 -23.50 23.59
C LYS A 72 -14.65 -22.51 22.96
N VAL A 73 -15.13 -21.60 22.11
CA VAL A 73 -14.30 -20.55 21.51
C VAL A 73 -13.70 -19.66 22.60
N ALA A 74 -14.51 -19.14 23.52
CA ALA A 74 -14.05 -18.27 24.60
C ALA A 74 -12.99 -18.93 25.50
N GLU A 75 -13.18 -20.22 25.82
CA GLU A 75 -12.19 -21.00 26.55
C GLU A 75 -10.87 -21.10 25.77
N LYS A 76 -10.93 -21.38 24.46
CA LYS A 76 -9.75 -21.49 23.60
C LYS A 76 -9.05 -20.15 23.40
N VAL A 77 -9.80 -19.05 23.25
CA VAL A 77 -9.27 -17.67 23.21
C VAL A 77 -8.46 -17.36 24.46
N SER A 78 -8.94 -17.76 25.65
CA SER A 78 -8.23 -17.50 26.91
C SER A 78 -6.82 -18.12 26.99
N LYS A 79 -6.53 -19.11 26.14
CA LYS A 79 -5.22 -19.80 26.02
C LYS A 79 -4.26 -19.09 25.05
N ILE A 80 -4.74 -18.14 24.24
CA ILE A 80 -3.93 -17.37 23.30
C ILE A 80 -3.18 -16.27 24.04
N LYS A 81 -1.88 -16.10 23.75
CA LYS A 81 -1.08 -15.01 24.34
C LYS A 81 -1.65 -13.66 23.92
N ASN A 82 -1.75 -12.73 24.89
CA ASN A 82 -2.23 -11.35 24.64
C ASN A 82 -3.66 -11.27 24.06
N TYR A 83 -4.52 -12.25 24.36
CA TYR A 83 -5.87 -12.34 23.79
C TYR A 83 -6.77 -11.11 24.03
N ARG A 84 -6.46 -10.30 25.04
CA ARG A 84 -7.20 -9.06 25.34
C ARG A 84 -6.92 -7.92 24.37
N ASN A 85 -5.92 -8.05 23.51
CA ASN A 85 -5.50 -7.01 22.57
C ASN A 85 -5.63 -7.46 21.10
N ILE A 86 -6.34 -8.56 20.84
CA ILE A 86 -6.58 -9.08 19.49
C ILE A 86 -8.07 -9.18 19.21
N ILE A 87 -8.45 -9.12 17.94
CA ILE A 87 -9.83 -9.33 17.48
C ILE A 87 -10.09 -10.83 17.27
N ILE A 88 -11.27 -11.28 17.68
CA ILE A 88 -11.75 -12.65 17.59
C ILE A 88 -12.85 -12.67 16.54
N PHE A 89 -12.58 -13.26 15.40
CA PHE A 89 -13.53 -13.40 14.31
C PHE A 89 -14.33 -14.69 14.47
N TYR A 90 -15.66 -14.54 14.53
CA TYR A 90 -16.60 -15.63 14.75
C TYR A 90 -17.74 -15.55 13.72
N ASN A 91 -17.86 -16.60 12.92
CA ASN A 91 -18.96 -16.82 11.99
C ASN A 91 -20.32 -16.79 12.70
N TYR A 92 -21.20 -15.88 12.29
CA TYR A 92 -22.50 -15.69 12.93
C TYR A 92 -23.65 -16.26 12.10
N ASP A 93 -24.34 -17.27 12.63
CA ASP A 93 -25.57 -17.78 12.04
C ASP A 93 -26.76 -16.89 12.42
N HIS A 94 -27.29 -16.15 11.44
CA HIS A 94 -28.41 -15.23 11.63
C HIS A 94 -29.73 -15.93 11.97
N ARG A 95 -29.89 -17.21 11.62
CA ARG A 95 -31.12 -17.97 11.85
C ARG A 95 -31.41 -18.20 13.32
N ILE A 96 -30.42 -17.99 14.19
CA ILE A 96 -30.61 -17.99 15.64
C ILE A 96 -31.70 -17.01 16.05
N MET A 97 -31.91 -15.92 15.29
CA MET A 97 -32.89 -14.89 15.57
C MET A 97 -34.34 -15.34 15.33
N GLU A 98 -34.52 -16.33 14.46
CA GLU A 98 -35.84 -16.90 14.14
C GLU A 98 -36.27 -17.94 15.18
N MET A 99 -35.34 -18.38 16.04
CA MET A 99 -35.60 -19.39 17.04
C MET A 99 -36.48 -18.82 18.18
N PRO A 100 -37.53 -19.54 18.61
CA PRO A 100 -38.45 -19.07 19.64
C PRO A 100 -37.81 -18.81 21.01
N ASP A 101 -36.67 -19.45 21.30
CA ASP A 101 -35.93 -19.35 22.56
C ASP A 101 -34.72 -18.40 22.49
N TYR A 102 -34.61 -17.64 21.40
CA TYR A 102 -33.58 -16.62 21.28
C TYR A 102 -33.80 -15.49 22.28
N ASN A 103 -32.78 -15.21 23.09
CA ASN A 103 -32.72 -14.05 23.95
C ASN A 103 -31.38 -13.32 23.74
N PHE A 104 -31.45 -11.99 23.62
CA PHE A 104 -30.25 -11.17 23.50
C PHE A 104 -29.42 -11.21 24.80
N GLY A 105 -28.11 -11.02 24.69
CA GLY A 105 -27.20 -10.88 25.83
C GLY A 105 -26.41 -12.12 26.23
N PHE A 106 -26.71 -13.30 25.66
CA PHE A 106 -26.00 -14.52 26.07
C PHE A 106 -24.53 -14.53 25.62
N THR A 107 -24.20 -13.87 24.50
CA THR A 107 -22.80 -13.71 24.07
C THR A 107 -22.04 -12.91 25.11
N GLU A 108 -22.57 -11.76 25.52
CA GLU A 108 -21.99 -10.89 26.53
C GLU A 108 -21.80 -11.63 27.87
N GLN A 109 -22.74 -12.51 28.25
CA GLN A 109 -22.59 -13.37 29.42
C GLN A 109 -21.39 -14.33 29.28
N VAL A 110 -21.24 -15.01 28.13
CA VAL A 110 -20.09 -15.89 27.88
C VAL A 110 -18.78 -15.09 27.89
N LEU A 111 -18.73 -13.93 27.21
CA LEU A 111 -17.51 -13.11 27.15
C LEU A 111 -17.10 -12.60 28.54
N ASN A 112 -18.08 -12.22 29.37
CA ASN A 112 -17.83 -11.82 30.75
C ASN A 112 -17.27 -12.96 31.61
N GLU A 113 -17.74 -14.21 31.43
CA GLU A 113 -17.23 -15.39 32.13
C GLU A 113 -15.71 -15.57 31.91
N PHE A 114 -15.24 -15.33 30.68
CA PHE A 114 -13.82 -15.48 30.29
C PHE A 114 -13.02 -14.18 30.29
N LYS A 115 -13.61 -13.07 30.75
CA LYS A 115 -12.99 -11.73 30.77
C LYS A 115 -12.45 -11.31 29.39
N ILE A 116 -13.23 -11.59 28.35
CA ILE A 116 -12.97 -11.17 26.97
C ILE A 116 -13.72 -9.84 26.75
N PRO A 117 -13.04 -8.76 26.31
CA PRO A 117 -13.71 -7.52 25.98
C PRO A 117 -14.71 -7.71 24.83
N VAL A 118 -15.93 -7.18 24.95
CA VAL A 118 -16.95 -7.29 23.89
C VAL A 118 -16.46 -6.66 22.57
N ASN A 119 -15.70 -5.57 22.65
CA ASN A 119 -15.13 -4.88 21.50
C ASN A 119 -14.07 -5.70 20.75
N ASN A 120 -13.61 -6.81 21.32
CA ASN A 120 -12.70 -7.74 20.64
C ASN A 120 -13.45 -8.84 19.89
N TRP A 121 -14.77 -8.98 20.10
CA TRP A 121 -15.56 -10.01 19.43
C TRP A 121 -16.16 -9.45 18.15
N CYS A 122 -15.72 -9.99 17.01
CA CYS A 122 -16.15 -9.63 15.68
C CYS A 122 -17.09 -10.71 15.14
N LEU A 123 -18.31 -10.31 14.78
CA LEU A 123 -19.29 -11.19 14.15
C LEU A 123 -19.13 -11.09 12.63
N GLU A 124 -18.84 -12.22 12.00
CA GLU A 124 -18.76 -12.35 10.54
C GLU A 124 -20.15 -12.65 9.99
N LEU A 125 -20.59 -11.81 9.05
CA LEU A 125 -21.88 -11.88 8.39
C LEU A 125 -21.71 -12.49 7.01
N ASN A 126 -22.54 -13.50 6.68
CA ASN A 126 -22.53 -14.15 5.38
C ASN A 126 -23.77 -13.79 4.53
N GLU A 127 -23.69 -14.08 3.23
CA GLU A 127 -24.68 -13.67 2.21
C GLU A 127 -25.95 -14.52 2.13
N GLY A 128 -26.22 -15.48 3.03
CA GLY A 128 -27.31 -16.47 2.93
C GLY A 128 -28.77 -15.94 2.84
N LEU A 129 -28.92 -14.61 2.72
CA LEU A 129 -30.14 -13.84 2.50
C LEU A 129 -30.68 -14.05 1.08
N ASN A 130 -31.30 -15.20 0.80
CA ASN A 130 -32.08 -15.30 -0.43
C ASN A 130 -33.36 -14.45 -0.38
N HIS A 131 -33.92 -14.06 0.77
CA HIS A 131 -35.13 -13.23 0.82
C HIS A 131 -35.10 -12.17 1.95
N SER A 132 -34.98 -10.90 1.54
CA SER A 132 -35.26 -9.67 2.29
C SER A 132 -34.34 -9.35 3.49
N PHE A 133 -33.60 -8.24 3.37
CA PHE A 133 -33.16 -7.42 4.49
C PHE A 133 -34.38 -7.01 5.34
N THR A 134 -34.81 -7.90 6.23
CA THR A 134 -35.98 -7.67 7.08
C THR A 134 -35.65 -6.65 8.16
N ALA A 135 -36.64 -5.88 8.60
CA ALA A 135 -36.49 -4.91 9.70
C ALA A 135 -35.95 -5.55 11.01
N ILE A 136 -36.05 -6.88 11.13
CA ILE A 136 -35.50 -7.66 12.25
C ILE A 136 -33.97 -7.68 12.16
N TYR A 137 -33.40 -8.01 11.00
CA TYR A 137 -31.95 -8.09 10.80
C TYR A 137 -31.26 -6.76 11.10
N ASN A 138 -31.78 -5.65 10.59
CA ASN A 138 -31.26 -4.31 10.87
C ASN A 138 -31.29 -3.95 12.36
N LYS A 139 -32.37 -4.28 13.09
CA LYS A 139 -32.44 -4.05 14.53
C LYS A 139 -31.37 -4.82 15.29
N VAL A 140 -30.97 -6.00 14.80
CA VAL A 140 -29.95 -6.81 15.44
C VAL A 140 -28.55 -6.28 15.15
N LEU A 141 -28.25 -5.89 13.91
CA LEU A 141 -26.98 -5.24 13.58
C LEU A 141 -26.77 -3.98 14.42
N LEU A 142 -27.81 -3.14 14.53
CA LEU A 142 -27.80 -1.95 15.39
C LEU A 142 -27.58 -2.31 16.87
N ARG A 143 -28.21 -3.39 17.36
CA ARG A 143 -27.99 -3.86 18.75
C ARG A 143 -26.59 -4.41 18.97
N ALA A 144 -26.05 -5.21 18.03
CA ALA A 144 -24.71 -5.75 18.13
C ALA A 144 -23.69 -4.60 18.22
N LYS A 145 -23.83 -3.60 17.36
CA LYS A 145 -23.03 -2.37 17.42
C LYS A 145 -23.23 -1.58 18.72
N ALA A 146 -24.47 -1.46 19.21
CA ALA A 146 -24.76 -0.80 20.48
C ALA A 146 -24.12 -1.52 21.68
N SER A 147 -24.09 -2.86 21.66
CA SER A 147 -23.39 -3.70 22.65
C SER A 147 -21.87 -3.64 22.53
N GLY A 148 -21.33 -3.05 21.46
CA GLY A 148 -19.89 -2.89 21.24
C GLY A 148 -19.23 -3.96 20.36
N PHE A 149 -20.00 -4.91 19.82
CA PHE A 149 -19.46 -5.91 18.89
C PHE A 149 -18.91 -5.25 17.62
N LYS A 150 -17.84 -5.85 17.10
CA LYS A 150 -17.33 -5.54 15.76
C LYS A 150 -18.08 -6.36 14.73
N LEU A 151 -18.22 -5.83 13.52
CA LEU A 151 -18.87 -6.53 12.42
C LEU A 151 -17.90 -6.68 11.23
N ALA A 152 -17.88 -7.87 10.66
CA ALA A 152 -17.17 -8.18 9.42
C ALA A 152 -18.13 -8.71 8.36
N ILE A 153 -17.89 -8.34 7.10
CA ILE A 153 -18.55 -8.98 5.95
C ILE A 153 -17.60 -10.04 5.42
N ASP A 154 -18.08 -11.28 5.36
CA ASP A 154 -17.31 -12.45 4.89
C ASP A 154 -17.57 -12.73 3.41
N ASP A 155 -16.65 -13.46 2.76
CA ASP A 155 -16.75 -13.87 1.34
C ASP A 155 -16.97 -12.73 0.32
N PHE A 156 -16.47 -11.53 0.60
CA PHE A 156 -16.76 -10.35 -0.23
C PHE A 156 -16.17 -10.49 -1.64
N GLY A 157 -17.04 -10.30 -2.65
CA GLY A 157 -16.69 -10.33 -4.07
C GLY A 157 -17.10 -11.58 -4.85
N THR A 158 -17.72 -12.57 -4.19
CA THR A 158 -18.24 -13.77 -4.86
C THR A 158 -19.77 -13.81 -5.00
N GLY A 159 -20.50 -12.95 -4.30
CA GLY A 159 -21.96 -12.84 -4.43
C GLY A 159 -22.53 -11.44 -4.65
N PHE A 160 -23.83 -11.43 -4.98
CA PHE A 160 -24.56 -10.28 -5.52
C PHE A 160 -25.07 -9.30 -4.44
N SER A 161 -25.14 -9.74 -3.18
CA SER A 161 -25.75 -9.00 -2.05
C SER A 161 -24.74 -8.30 -1.13
N ASN A 162 -23.43 -8.51 -1.37
CA ASN A 162 -22.32 -7.86 -0.66
C ASN A 162 -22.42 -6.33 -0.53
N PHE A 163 -22.86 -5.63 -1.59
CA PHE A 163 -22.95 -4.15 -1.55
C PHE A 163 -24.14 -3.63 -0.75
N GLU A 164 -25.27 -4.35 -0.74
CA GLU A 164 -26.42 -4.01 0.09
C GLU A 164 -26.08 -4.22 1.58
N LEU A 165 -25.42 -5.33 1.90
CA LEU A 165 -24.92 -5.61 3.23
C LEU A 165 -23.88 -4.57 3.68
N LEU A 166 -22.97 -4.16 2.79
CA LEU A 166 -22.00 -3.09 3.05
C LEU A 166 -22.67 -1.77 3.41
N TYR A 167 -23.71 -1.40 2.69
CA TYR A 167 -24.46 -0.17 2.94
C TYR A 167 -25.17 -0.16 4.30
N HIS A 168 -25.76 -1.29 4.71
CA HIS A 168 -26.57 -1.37 5.93
C HIS A 168 -25.82 -1.79 7.21
N SER A 169 -24.67 -2.46 7.10
CA SER A 169 -24.00 -3.08 8.26
C SER A 169 -23.08 -2.16 9.07
N GLU A 170 -22.71 -0.99 8.55
CA GLU A 170 -21.65 -0.15 9.12
C GLU A 170 -20.38 -0.95 9.51
N ALA A 171 -20.00 -1.94 8.69
CA ALA A 171 -18.96 -2.91 9.01
C ALA A 171 -17.64 -2.25 9.46
N ASP A 172 -16.91 -2.93 10.34
CA ASP A 172 -15.54 -2.57 10.71
C ASP A 172 -14.52 -3.21 9.76
N TYR A 173 -14.84 -4.41 9.27
CA TYR A 173 -13.97 -5.20 8.40
C TYR A 173 -14.71 -5.75 7.18
N ILE A 174 -13.98 -5.89 6.08
CA ILE A 174 -14.40 -6.69 4.92
C ILE A 174 -13.33 -7.74 4.69
N LYS A 175 -13.74 -9.01 4.58
CA LYS A 175 -12.87 -10.12 4.23
C LYS A 175 -13.05 -10.43 2.74
N LEU A 176 -11.97 -10.28 1.99
CA LEU A 176 -11.92 -10.56 0.55
C LEU A 176 -11.75 -12.06 0.35
N ASP A 177 -12.71 -12.67 -0.34
CA ASP A 177 -12.68 -14.12 -0.57
C ASP A 177 -11.41 -14.56 -1.32
N LYS A 178 -10.96 -15.78 -1.03
CA LYS A 178 -9.82 -16.41 -1.69
C LYS A 178 -9.94 -16.42 -3.21
N PHE A 179 -11.14 -16.45 -3.80
CA PHE A 179 -11.33 -16.34 -5.25
C PHE A 179 -10.67 -15.07 -5.82
N LEU A 180 -10.78 -13.94 -5.12
CA LEU A 180 -10.18 -12.67 -5.54
C LEU A 180 -8.66 -12.65 -5.35
N ILE A 181 -8.16 -13.35 -4.33
CA ILE A 181 -6.75 -13.28 -3.93
C ILE A 181 -5.91 -14.32 -4.65
N ARG A 182 -6.42 -15.52 -4.85
CA ARG A 182 -5.70 -16.64 -5.46
C ARG A 182 -5.28 -16.30 -6.88
N GLU A 183 -3.98 -16.45 -7.14
CA GLU A 183 -3.33 -16.11 -8.42
C GLU A 183 -3.57 -14.66 -8.90
N ILE A 184 -3.86 -13.72 -7.99
CA ILE A 184 -4.11 -12.30 -8.34
C ILE A 184 -2.96 -11.68 -9.15
N HIS A 185 -1.72 -12.11 -8.91
CA HIS A 185 -0.52 -11.66 -9.63
C HIS A 185 -0.53 -11.99 -11.14
N LYS A 186 -1.39 -12.91 -11.58
CA LYS A 186 -1.55 -13.31 -13.00
C LYS A 186 -2.78 -12.71 -13.66
N ASP A 187 -3.72 -12.17 -12.89
CA ASP A 187 -5.04 -11.75 -13.38
C ASP A 187 -5.28 -10.25 -13.18
N ASN A 188 -5.12 -9.49 -14.26
CA ASN A 188 -5.35 -8.04 -14.27
C ASN A 188 -6.79 -7.65 -13.87
N ARG A 189 -7.79 -8.51 -14.09
CA ARG A 189 -9.18 -8.21 -13.70
C ARG A 189 -9.33 -8.32 -12.19
N LYS A 190 -8.77 -9.36 -11.57
CA LYS A 190 -8.74 -9.48 -10.09
C LYS A 190 -8.01 -8.30 -9.47
N MET A 191 -6.87 -7.89 -10.05
CA MET A 191 -6.14 -6.70 -9.62
C MET A 191 -7.01 -5.43 -9.65
N SER A 192 -7.70 -5.18 -10.77
CA SER A 192 -8.58 -4.01 -10.90
C SER A 192 -9.74 -4.05 -9.91
N LEU A 193 -10.35 -5.22 -9.69
CA LEU A 193 -11.47 -5.37 -8.78
C LEU A 193 -11.05 -5.15 -7.32
N VAL A 194 -9.95 -5.78 -6.89
CA VAL A 194 -9.39 -5.60 -5.54
C VAL A 194 -8.99 -4.14 -5.30
N SER A 195 -8.40 -3.47 -6.30
CA SER A 195 -8.10 -2.03 -6.22
C SER A 195 -9.37 -1.20 -6.01
N ALA A 196 -10.44 -1.45 -6.78
CA ALA A 196 -11.69 -0.72 -6.62
C ALA A 196 -12.34 -0.97 -5.24
N ILE A 197 -12.32 -2.21 -4.74
CA ILE A 197 -12.82 -2.54 -3.40
C ILE A 197 -11.99 -1.84 -2.33
N LYS A 198 -10.68 -1.76 -2.51
CA LYS A 198 -9.78 -1.02 -1.61
C LYS A 198 -10.12 0.45 -1.54
N ASP A 199 -10.40 1.09 -2.67
CA ASP A 199 -10.78 2.50 -2.69
C ASP A 199 -12.12 2.73 -1.97
N ILE A 200 -13.13 1.91 -2.26
CA ILE A 200 -14.44 1.99 -1.58
C ILE A 200 -14.28 1.80 -0.07
N SER A 201 -13.55 0.76 0.35
CA SER A 201 -13.38 0.43 1.77
C SER A 201 -12.65 1.54 2.53
N SER A 202 -11.63 2.13 1.90
CA SER A 202 -10.88 3.25 2.48
C SER A 202 -11.76 4.49 2.66
N SER A 203 -12.66 4.75 1.71
CA SER A 203 -13.62 5.87 1.80
C SER A 203 -14.57 5.74 2.99
N LEU A 204 -14.97 4.50 3.31
CA LEU A 204 -15.89 4.17 4.39
C LEU A 204 -15.19 3.97 5.74
N GLY A 205 -13.85 4.08 5.79
CA GLY A 205 -13.05 3.79 6.98
C GLY A 205 -13.09 2.32 7.41
N ILE A 206 -13.30 1.41 6.46
CA ILE A 206 -13.39 -0.04 6.68
C ILE A 206 -12.03 -0.68 6.42
N THR A 207 -11.61 -1.58 7.31
CA THR A 207 -10.31 -2.27 7.20
C THR A 207 -10.47 -3.54 6.36
N LEU A 208 -9.59 -3.76 5.38
CA LEU A 208 -9.66 -4.96 4.54
C LEU A 208 -8.78 -6.09 5.08
N ILE A 209 -9.29 -7.31 4.92
CA ILE A 209 -8.60 -8.57 5.22
C ILE A 209 -8.59 -9.39 3.94
N ALA A 210 -7.41 -9.71 3.41
CA ALA A 210 -7.29 -10.61 2.25
C ALA A 210 -7.13 -12.06 2.71
N GLU A 211 -8.02 -12.94 2.26
CA GLU A 211 -7.99 -14.36 2.60
C GLU A 211 -7.32 -15.23 1.55
N GLY A 212 -6.86 -16.40 1.99
CA GLY A 212 -6.32 -17.40 1.09
C GLY A 212 -4.97 -17.03 0.47
N VAL A 213 -4.17 -16.22 1.16
CA VAL A 213 -2.79 -15.93 0.73
C VAL A 213 -1.92 -17.17 0.90
N GLU A 214 -1.32 -17.68 -0.17
CA GLU A 214 -0.44 -18.86 -0.11
C GLU A 214 0.95 -18.62 -0.69
N THR A 215 1.13 -17.59 -1.52
CA THR A 215 2.38 -17.32 -2.22
C THR A 215 2.93 -15.92 -1.93
N GLU A 216 4.24 -15.76 -2.11
CA GLU A 216 4.94 -14.48 -1.91
C GLU A 216 4.50 -13.45 -2.97
N GLU A 217 4.21 -13.90 -4.20
CA GLU A 217 3.72 -13.05 -5.29
C GLU A 217 2.33 -12.48 -4.99
N GLU A 218 1.42 -13.28 -4.42
CA GLU A 218 0.11 -12.80 -3.93
C GLU A 218 0.30 -11.77 -2.81
N TYR A 219 1.20 -12.04 -1.85
CA TYR A 219 1.55 -11.10 -0.79
C TYR A 219 2.03 -9.75 -1.36
N TYR A 220 2.93 -9.75 -2.35
CA TYR A 220 3.42 -8.51 -2.95
C TYR A 220 2.34 -7.71 -3.66
N CYS A 221 1.38 -8.37 -4.33
CA CYS A 221 0.21 -7.69 -4.89
C CYS A 221 -0.59 -6.98 -3.80
N LEU A 222 -0.94 -7.69 -2.72
CA LEU A 222 -1.72 -7.15 -1.60
C LEU A 222 -1.02 -6.01 -0.89
N LYS A 223 0.30 -6.14 -0.68
CA LYS A 223 1.16 -5.08 -0.18
C LYS A 223 1.11 -3.85 -1.08
N ASN A 224 1.22 -4.02 -2.40
CA ASN A 224 1.19 -2.92 -3.35
C ASN A 224 -0.18 -2.22 -3.43
N PHE A 225 -1.26 -2.95 -3.16
CA PHE A 225 -2.60 -2.37 -2.98
C PHE A 225 -2.80 -1.73 -1.60
N ASN A 226 -1.82 -1.82 -0.68
CA ASN A 226 -1.94 -1.41 0.72
C ASN A 226 -3.13 -2.05 1.45
N ILE A 227 -3.38 -3.33 1.19
CA ILE A 227 -4.31 -4.12 1.99
C ILE A 227 -3.71 -4.28 3.40
N GLU A 228 -4.48 -3.92 4.42
CA GLU A 228 -3.98 -3.76 5.79
C GLU A 228 -3.66 -5.10 6.46
N LEU A 229 -4.51 -6.10 6.22
CA LEU A 229 -4.49 -7.38 6.92
C LEU A 229 -4.52 -8.55 5.94
N ILE A 230 -3.83 -9.63 6.30
CA ILE A 230 -3.76 -10.85 5.49
C ILE A 230 -3.98 -12.09 6.35
N GLN A 231 -4.58 -13.10 5.73
CA GLN A 231 -4.81 -14.43 6.27
C GLN A 231 -4.57 -15.49 5.20
N GLY A 232 -3.96 -16.61 5.57
CA GLY A 232 -3.72 -17.70 4.64
C GLY A 232 -2.59 -18.61 5.07
N TYR A 233 -2.36 -19.65 4.28
CA TYR A 233 -1.38 -20.70 4.58
C TYR A 233 0.06 -20.18 4.49
N PHE A 234 0.28 -19.09 3.75
CA PHE A 234 1.55 -18.38 3.70
C PHE A 234 2.01 -17.89 5.09
N ILE A 235 1.05 -17.55 5.96
CA ILE A 235 1.32 -17.07 7.32
C ILE A 235 1.31 -18.26 8.29
N GLN A 236 0.15 -18.93 8.38
CA GLN A 236 -0.03 -20.12 9.20
C GLN A 236 -1.31 -20.86 8.78
N LYS A 237 -1.25 -22.19 8.72
CA LYS A 237 -2.43 -23.03 8.53
C LYS A 237 -3.31 -23.01 9.80
N PRO A 238 -4.65 -23.20 9.67
CA PRO A 238 -5.53 -23.39 10.81
C PRO A 238 -5.06 -24.53 11.71
N THR A 239 -5.08 -24.31 13.03
CA THR A 239 -4.55 -25.25 14.02
C THR A 239 -5.48 -25.36 15.22
N THR A 240 -5.65 -26.57 15.76
CA THR A 240 -6.43 -26.78 16.99
C THR A 240 -5.66 -26.39 18.25
N ASP A 241 -4.35 -26.17 18.16
CA ASP A 241 -3.50 -25.71 19.26
C ASP A 241 -3.45 -24.17 19.35
N PRO A 242 -4.14 -23.53 20.32
CA PRO A 242 -4.14 -22.08 20.47
C PRO A 242 -2.79 -21.51 20.91
N TYR A 243 -1.91 -22.31 21.51
CA TYR A 243 -0.60 -21.85 21.99
C TYR A 243 0.40 -21.61 20.85
N SER A 244 0.15 -22.21 19.69
CA SER A 244 0.96 -22.04 18.49
C SER A 244 0.83 -20.64 17.85
N ILE A 245 -0.22 -19.88 18.19
CA ILE A 245 -0.46 -18.54 17.65
C ILE A 245 0.63 -17.57 18.17
N LYS A 246 1.43 -17.02 17.25
CA LYS A 246 2.49 -16.07 17.55
C LYS A 246 1.96 -14.65 17.63
N LEU A 247 2.60 -13.80 18.45
CA LEU A 247 2.31 -12.35 18.52
C LEU A 247 2.84 -11.58 17.29
N LYS A 248 3.85 -12.15 16.62
CA LYS A 248 4.49 -11.57 15.45
C LYS A 248 5.04 -12.67 14.54
N TYR A 249 4.97 -12.44 13.24
CA TYR A 249 5.45 -13.31 12.17
C TYR A 249 6.56 -12.57 11.42
N ASP A 250 7.81 -12.79 11.84
CA ASP A 250 8.98 -12.00 11.41
C ASP A 250 9.29 -12.14 9.90
N ASP A 251 8.86 -13.24 9.28
CA ASP A 251 9.01 -13.47 7.83
C ASP A 251 8.27 -12.38 7.02
N ILE A 252 7.09 -11.96 7.48
CA ILE A 252 6.29 -10.92 6.83
C ILE A 252 6.97 -9.54 6.93
N GLU A 253 7.49 -9.19 8.10
CA GLU A 253 8.21 -7.93 8.28
C GLU A 253 9.50 -7.90 7.45
N SER A 254 10.20 -9.04 7.36
CA SER A 254 11.41 -9.18 6.56
C SER A 254 11.12 -8.97 5.07
N LEU A 255 10.03 -9.56 4.56
CA LEU A 255 9.53 -9.36 3.19
C LEU A 255 9.09 -7.91 2.93
N TYR A 256 8.45 -7.26 3.91
CA TYR A 256 8.09 -5.86 3.79
C TYR A 256 9.33 -4.98 3.64
N ASN A 257 10.32 -5.19 4.52
CA ASN A 257 11.54 -4.39 4.61
C ASN A 257 12.52 -4.64 3.45
N SER A 258 12.66 -5.86 2.94
CA SER A 258 13.55 -6.17 1.80
C SER A 258 13.20 -5.32 0.57
N ASP A 259 11.90 -5.19 0.29
CA ASP A 259 11.40 -4.36 -0.81
C ASP A 259 11.42 -2.85 -0.48
N ARG A 260 11.40 -2.44 0.80
CA ARG A 260 11.41 -1.02 1.20
C ARG A 260 12.79 -0.36 1.26
N ARG A 261 13.91 -1.10 1.26
CA ARG A 261 15.28 -0.54 1.36
C ARG A 261 15.64 0.49 0.26
N LYS A 262 14.78 0.70 -0.73
CA LYS A 262 14.89 1.73 -1.78
C LYS A 262 14.24 3.09 -1.45
N SER A 263 13.52 3.28 -0.33
CA SER A 263 12.64 4.46 -0.11
C SER A 263 12.70 5.09 1.31
N ASN A 264 13.87 5.10 1.96
CA ASN A 264 13.97 5.43 3.39
C ASN A 264 14.06 6.92 3.77
N GLY A 265 14.27 7.84 2.81
CA GLY A 265 14.39 9.28 3.13
C GLY A 265 13.09 9.94 3.63
N PHE A 266 11.94 9.33 3.34
CA PHE A 266 10.66 10.04 3.41
C PHE A 266 9.87 9.89 4.71
N ASN A 267 9.97 8.75 5.40
CA ASN A 267 9.18 8.49 6.62
C ASN A 267 9.53 9.40 7.81
N ASN A 268 10.74 9.98 7.80
CA ASN A 268 11.13 10.97 8.80
C ASN A 268 10.35 12.29 8.62
N ARG A 269 10.06 12.68 7.38
CA ARG A 269 9.31 13.92 7.09
C ARG A 269 7.84 13.82 7.49
N ILE A 270 7.21 12.64 7.31
CA ILE A 270 5.86 12.39 7.85
C ILE A 270 5.85 12.57 9.36
N ARG A 271 6.84 12.00 10.07
CA ARG A 271 6.96 12.13 11.54
C ARG A 271 7.10 13.59 11.97
N GLU A 272 7.83 14.39 11.22
CA GLU A 272 8.07 15.81 11.52
C GLU A 272 6.85 16.70 11.25
N GLY A 273 6.02 16.39 10.24
CA GLY A 273 4.81 17.15 9.93
C GLY A 273 3.55 16.69 10.67
N MET A 274 3.56 15.49 11.23
CA MET A 274 2.40 14.90 11.90
C MET A 274 1.98 15.71 13.13
N LEU A 275 0.69 16.05 13.18
CA LEU A 275 0.10 16.70 14.34
C LEU A 275 -0.36 15.64 15.33
N PHE A 276 0.22 15.65 16.52
CA PHE A 276 -0.31 14.86 17.63
C PHE A 276 -1.37 15.66 18.38
N ILE A 277 -2.64 15.36 18.08
CA ILE A 277 -3.77 15.83 18.88
C ILE A 277 -4.10 14.70 19.86
N PRO A 278 -4.05 14.94 21.19
CA PRO A 278 -4.32 13.86 22.14
C PRO A 278 -5.77 13.39 21.99
N PRO A 279 -6.01 12.08 21.78
CA PRO A 279 -7.32 11.58 21.45
C PRO A 279 -8.21 11.48 22.70
N LEU A 280 -9.53 11.45 22.47
CA LEU A 280 -10.52 11.09 23.47
C LEU A 280 -10.97 9.64 23.25
N LYS A 281 -11.31 8.89 24.31
CA LYS A 281 -11.91 7.57 24.10
C LYS A 281 -13.36 7.71 23.65
N ILE A 282 -13.80 6.87 22.72
CA ILE A 282 -15.17 6.88 22.16
C ILE A 282 -16.28 6.70 23.21
N ASP A 283 -15.95 6.10 24.36
CA ASP A 283 -16.83 5.86 25.50
C ASP A 283 -16.75 6.93 26.61
N SER A 284 -15.97 7.99 26.38
CA SER A 284 -15.85 9.12 27.32
C SER A 284 -17.14 9.95 27.41
N ASN A 285 -17.24 10.78 28.45
CA ASN A 285 -18.38 11.68 28.61
C ASN A 285 -18.33 12.80 27.55
N ILE A 286 -19.48 13.18 26.99
CA ILE A 286 -19.59 14.29 26.05
C ILE A 286 -19.14 15.63 26.69
N GLU A 287 -19.21 15.76 28.01
CA GLU A 287 -18.66 16.90 28.76
C GLU A 287 -17.14 17.02 28.63
N ASP A 288 -16.42 15.89 28.54
CA ASP A 288 -14.96 15.88 28.34
C ASP A 288 -14.62 16.42 26.95
N LEU A 289 -15.43 16.06 25.94
CA LEU A 289 -15.31 16.56 24.57
C LEU A 289 -15.52 18.08 24.51
N PHE A 290 -16.52 18.61 25.20
CA PHE A 290 -16.77 20.05 25.26
C PHE A 290 -15.67 20.82 25.99
N SER A 291 -15.27 20.33 27.16
CA SER A 291 -14.16 20.89 27.92
C SER A 291 -12.89 20.90 27.06
N ARG A 292 -12.70 19.91 26.19
CA ARG A 292 -11.56 19.85 25.28
C ARG A 292 -11.62 20.90 24.18
N PHE A 293 -12.75 21.11 23.52
CA PHE A 293 -12.91 22.18 22.53
C PHE A 293 -12.80 23.58 23.16
N GLN A 294 -13.30 23.78 24.38
CA GLN A 294 -13.20 25.08 25.07
C GLN A 294 -11.76 25.42 25.52
N ASN A 295 -10.97 24.40 25.87
CA ASN A 295 -9.62 24.58 26.42
C ASN A 295 -8.49 24.31 25.41
N SER A 296 -8.81 24.08 24.14
CA SER A 296 -7.81 23.83 23.10
C SER A 296 -8.10 24.64 21.84
N ASN A 297 -7.09 24.80 20.99
CA ASN A 297 -7.22 25.46 19.70
C ASN A 297 -7.37 24.42 18.56
N TYR A 298 -7.94 23.25 18.85
CA TYR A 298 -8.11 22.21 17.84
C TYR A 298 -9.53 22.27 17.26
N ASP A 299 -9.64 22.43 15.95
CA ASP A 299 -10.92 22.43 15.22
C ASP A 299 -11.59 21.05 15.19
N PHE A 300 -10.87 20.00 15.57
CA PHE A 300 -11.37 18.63 15.67
C PHE A 300 -10.64 17.83 16.75
N ILE A 301 -11.29 16.78 17.24
CA ILE A 301 -10.76 15.86 18.25
C ILE A 301 -10.79 14.43 17.71
N PRO A 302 -9.62 13.76 17.61
CA PRO A 302 -9.52 12.32 17.37
C PRO A 302 -10.20 11.48 18.44
N LEU A 303 -10.91 10.45 18.01
CA LEU A 303 -11.50 9.43 18.87
C LEU A 303 -10.78 8.10 18.69
N VAL A 304 -10.49 7.44 19.82
CA VAL A 304 -9.88 6.10 19.84
C VAL A 304 -10.74 5.11 20.63
N ASP A 305 -10.56 3.82 20.35
CA ASP A 305 -11.10 2.75 21.18
C ASP A 305 -10.17 2.39 22.36
N ASN A 306 -10.48 1.31 23.07
CA ASN A 306 -9.70 0.84 24.22
C ASN A 306 -8.31 0.30 23.85
N ASN A 307 -8.11 -0.08 22.59
CA ASN A 307 -6.82 -0.51 22.05
C ASN A 307 -6.05 0.66 21.42
N PHE A 308 -6.46 1.90 21.72
CA PHE A 308 -5.89 3.13 21.15
C PHE A 308 -5.97 3.19 19.61
N SER A 309 -6.87 2.41 19.00
CA SER A 309 -7.07 2.41 17.56
C SER A 309 -8.02 3.54 17.17
N PRO A 310 -7.72 4.32 16.11
CA PRO A 310 -8.56 5.45 15.72
C PRO A 310 -9.89 4.94 15.17
N VAL A 311 -10.99 5.51 15.65
CA VAL A 311 -12.36 5.15 15.25
C VAL A 311 -13.08 6.25 14.48
N GLY A 312 -12.66 7.51 14.67
CA GLY A 312 -13.25 8.65 13.99
C GLY A 312 -12.81 9.98 14.59
N VAL A 313 -13.38 11.07 14.09
CA VAL A 313 -13.14 12.44 14.57
C VAL A 313 -14.47 13.10 14.93
N VAL A 314 -14.44 14.06 15.84
CA VAL A 314 -15.53 15.04 15.99
C VAL A 314 -14.98 16.41 15.61
N PHE A 315 -15.73 17.16 14.81
CA PHE A 315 -15.38 18.54 14.47
C PHE A 315 -16.11 19.50 15.41
N GLU A 316 -15.45 20.61 15.76
CA GLU A 316 -16.05 21.67 16.58
C GLU A 316 -17.28 22.26 15.88
N THR A 317 -17.25 22.36 14.55
CA THR A 317 -18.35 22.89 13.73
C THR A 317 -19.65 22.12 13.91
N ASP A 318 -19.59 20.80 14.08
CA ASP A 318 -20.76 19.94 14.31
C ASP A 318 -21.36 20.11 15.72
N LEU A 319 -20.58 20.69 16.64
CA LEU A 319 -20.94 20.91 18.04
C LEU A 319 -21.19 22.38 18.40
N ARG A 320 -20.93 23.32 17.47
CA ARG A 320 -20.93 24.76 17.73
C ARG A 320 -22.25 25.26 18.35
N GLU A 321 -23.38 24.79 17.83
CA GLU A 321 -24.72 25.15 18.35
C GLU A 321 -24.95 24.68 19.80
N TYR A 322 -24.27 23.62 20.24
CA TYR A 322 -24.36 23.10 21.60
C TYR A 322 -23.31 23.70 22.54
N ILE A 323 -22.10 24.00 22.03
CA ILE A 323 -20.99 24.58 22.80
C ILE A 323 -21.33 26.00 23.25
N TYR A 324 -21.93 26.80 22.36
CA TYR A 324 -22.11 28.24 22.56
C TYR A 324 -23.56 28.65 22.88
N SER A 325 -24.51 27.70 22.89
CA SER A 325 -25.88 27.99 23.32
C SER A 325 -26.00 28.00 24.85
N PRO A 326 -26.70 29.00 25.43
CA PRO A 326 -26.91 29.08 26.89
C PRO A 326 -27.64 27.86 27.48
N PHE A 327 -28.39 27.11 26.66
CA PHE A 327 -29.11 25.88 27.07
C PHE A 327 -28.55 24.60 26.40
N GLY A 328 -27.44 24.69 25.64
CA GLY A 328 -26.89 23.58 24.87
C GLY A 328 -26.45 22.38 25.72
N ARG A 329 -25.89 22.65 26.90
CA ARG A 329 -25.52 21.61 27.89
C ARG A 329 -26.74 20.90 28.48
N GLU A 330 -27.83 21.62 28.73
CA GLU A 330 -29.08 21.06 29.28
C GLU A 330 -29.85 20.22 28.24
N LEU A 331 -29.81 20.61 26.96
CA LEU A 331 -30.45 19.86 25.87
C LEU A 331 -29.85 18.45 25.70
N LEU A 332 -28.54 18.30 25.90
CA LEU A 332 -27.82 17.02 25.73
C LEU A 332 -27.86 16.12 26.98
N THR A 333 -28.10 16.72 28.15
CA THR A 333 -28.20 16.01 29.44
C THR A 333 -29.64 15.70 29.85
N SER A 334 -30.63 16.29 29.18
CA SER A 334 -32.04 16.00 29.42
C SER A 334 -32.34 14.51 29.17
N LYS A 335 -33.17 13.91 30.03
CA LYS A 335 -33.56 12.48 29.97
C LYS A 335 -34.24 12.06 28.66
N LEU A 336 -34.61 13.01 27.79
CA LEU A 336 -35.34 12.78 26.54
C LEU A 336 -34.43 12.64 25.31
N HIS A 337 -33.20 13.19 25.33
CA HIS A 337 -32.25 13.15 24.21
C HIS A 337 -30.80 13.07 24.67
N LYS A 338 -30.42 11.92 25.26
CA LYS A 338 -29.03 11.68 25.70
C LYS A 338 -28.13 11.36 24.50
N LYS A 339 -27.68 12.40 23.79
CA LYS A 339 -26.69 12.23 22.71
C LYS A 339 -25.33 11.83 23.29
N THR A 340 -24.62 11.00 22.57
CA THR A 340 -23.28 10.49 22.90
C THR A 340 -22.26 11.00 21.89
N ILE A 341 -20.98 10.82 22.18
CA ILE A 341 -19.89 11.18 21.25
C ILE A 341 -20.05 10.48 19.90
N LYS A 342 -20.60 9.25 19.89
CA LYS A 342 -20.84 8.48 18.65
C LYS A 342 -21.77 9.21 17.67
N ASP A 343 -22.71 10.01 18.17
CA ASP A 343 -23.69 10.71 17.31
C ASP A 343 -23.08 11.85 16.50
N PHE A 344 -21.89 12.32 16.90
CA PHE A 344 -21.16 13.40 16.24
C PHE A 344 -19.89 12.90 15.54
N MET A 345 -19.60 11.60 15.65
CA MET A 345 -18.39 10.99 15.11
C MET A 345 -18.50 10.86 13.59
N LYS A 346 -17.48 11.31 12.88
CA LYS A 346 -17.26 11.04 11.46
C LYS A 346 -16.11 10.06 11.29
N LYS A 347 -16.32 9.00 10.50
CA LYS A 347 -15.23 8.09 10.11
C LYS A 347 -14.27 8.84 9.17
N MET A 348 -12.99 8.56 9.31
CA MET A 348 -11.92 9.15 8.51
C MET A 348 -10.97 8.06 8.01
N PRO A 349 -10.31 8.28 6.86
CA PRO A 349 -9.28 7.37 6.39
C PRO A 349 -8.13 7.29 7.40
N LYS A 350 -7.46 6.14 7.43
CA LYS A 350 -6.27 5.89 8.26
C LYS A 350 -5.20 5.18 7.44
N VAL A 351 -3.94 5.49 7.74
CA VAL A 351 -2.76 4.87 7.13
C VAL A 351 -1.76 4.46 8.20
N ASP A 352 -0.99 3.43 7.92
CA ASP A 352 0.18 3.10 8.73
C ASP A 352 1.33 4.06 8.39
N ILE A 353 2.14 4.44 9.38
CA ILE A 353 3.30 5.32 9.23
C ILE A 353 4.34 4.81 8.23
N ARG A 354 4.30 3.54 7.87
CA ARG A 354 5.20 2.92 6.90
C ARG A 354 4.65 2.93 5.48
N THR A 355 3.42 3.42 5.26
CA THR A 355 2.74 3.54 3.96
C THR A 355 3.48 4.53 3.05
N LYS A 356 3.49 4.27 1.74
CA LYS A 356 4.13 5.16 0.75
C LYS A 356 3.32 6.45 0.57
N ILE A 357 4.02 7.56 0.30
CA ILE A 357 3.37 8.87 0.17
C ILE A 357 2.39 8.94 -0.99
N ASP A 358 2.71 8.34 -2.14
CA ASP A 358 1.82 8.36 -3.31
C ASP A 358 0.46 7.75 -2.97
N ASP A 359 0.43 6.78 -2.08
CA ASP A 359 -0.80 6.14 -1.64
C ASP A 359 -1.54 7.01 -0.61
N VAL A 360 -0.81 7.66 0.31
CA VAL A 360 -1.40 8.69 1.19
C VAL A 360 -2.05 9.82 0.38
N LEU A 361 -1.43 10.24 -0.73
CA LEU A 361 -1.97 11.26 -1.63
C LEU A 361 -3.23 10.81 -2.34
N LYS A 362 -3.22 9.59 -2.89
CA LYS A 362 -4.43 9.04 -3.52
C LYS A 362 -5.59 9.08 -2.56
N LEU A 363 -5.39 8.69 -1.30
CA LEU A 363 -6.45 8.75 -0.28
C LEU A 363 -6.94 10.20 -0.06
N ILE A 364 -6.04 11.16 0.10
CA ILE A 364 -6.41 12.57 0.33
C ILE A 364 -7.16 13.18 -0.86
N VAL A 365 -6.68 12.94 -2.08
CA VAL A 365 -7.29 13.47 -3.31
C VAL A 365 -8.64 12.80 -3.58
N THR A 366 -8.76 11.49 -3.32
CA THR A 366 -9.97 10.73 -3.65
C THR A 366 -11.13 11.05 -2.72
N PHE A 367 -10.87 11.35 -1.45
CA PHE A 367 -11.93 11.38 -0.44
C PHE A 367 -12.33 12.78 0.04
N ASP A 368 -11.73 13.85 -0.49
CA ASP A 368 -11.94 15.25 -0.03
C ASP A 368 -11.93 15.34 1.51
N SER A 369 -11.14 14.47 2.15
CA SER A 369 -11.08 14.33 3.60
C SER A 369 -10.27 15.49 4.17
N GLN A 370 -10.66 16.06 5.30
CA GLN A 370 -9.90 17.15 5.94
C GLN A 370 -8.53 16.71 6.48
N GLY A 371 -8.27 15.41 6.50
CA GLY A 371 -6.97 14.80 6.74
C GLY A 371 -7.07 13.30 6.93
N ILE A 372 -6.00 12.70 7.42
CA ILE A 372 -5.86 11.25 7.55
C ILE A 372 -5.24 10.87 8.89
N PHE A 373 -5.75 9.80 9.49
CA PHE A 373 -5.14 9.22 10.68
C PHE A 373 -3.83 8.55 10.33
N VAL A 374 -2.81 8.78 11.15
CA VAL A 374 -1.55 8.03 11.09
C VAL A 374 -1.51 7.07 12.26
N THR A 375 -1.25 5.81 11.92
CA THR A 375 -1.17 4.71 12.87
C THR A 375 0.20 4.05 12.81
N ASN A 376 0.56 3.36 13.88
CA ASN A 376 1.64 2.39 13.86
C ASN A 376 1.06 1.06 14.34
N ASP A 377 0.91 0.08 13.44
CA ASP A 377 0.21 -1.17 13.76
C ASP A 377 -1.22 -0.94 14.28
N ASN A 378 -1.98 -0.06 13.61
CA ASN A 378 -3.36 0.34 13.96
C ASN A 378 -3.49 1.18 15.25
N GLU A 379 -2.44 1.34 16.07
CA GLU A 379 -2.44 2.29 17.19
C GLU A 379 -2.31 3.73 16.67
N TYR A 380 -3.15 4.64 17.16
CA TYR A 380 -3.10 6.06 16.80
C TYR A 380 -1.79 6.69 17.27
N ILE A 381 -1.06 7.34 16.36
CA ILE A 381 0.16 8.08 16.68
C ILE A 381 0.11 9.55 16.26
N GLY A 382 -0.91 9.94 15.47
CA GLY A 382 -1.14 11.32 15.09
C GLY A 382 -2.03 11.47 13.87
N PHE A 383 -2.10 12.69 13.36
CA PHE A 383 -2.98 13.08 12.27
C PHE A 383 -2.22 13.93 11.26
N LEU A 384 -2.50 13.72 9.97
CA LEU A 384 -1.95 14.52 8.88
C LEU A 384 -3.08 15.32 8.24
N THR A 385 -2.97 16.64 8.25
CA THR A 385 -3.88 17.53 7.52
C THR A 385 -3.44 17.68 6.06
N ASN A 386 -4.38 18.00 5.18
CA ASN A 386 -4.08 18.15 3.75
C ASN A 386 -2.96 19.17 3.48
N ASN A 387 -2.94 20.28 4.22
CA ASN A 387 -1.92 21.32 4.09
C ASN A 387 -0.52 20.82 4.43
N VAL A 388 -0.38 20.00 5.47
CA VAL A 388 0.90 19.40 5.86
C VAL A 388 1.38 18.43 4.79
N VAL A 389 0.49 17.57 4.30
CA VAL A 389 0.84 16.60 3.26
C VAL A 389 1.31 17.32 1.99
N LEU A 390 0.57 18.34 1.53
CA LEU A 390 0.96 19.15 0.37
C LEU A 390 2.30 19.87 0.58
N LYS A 391 2.57 20.39 1.78
CA LYS A 391 3.87 21.00 2.11
C LYS A 391 5.00 19.99 1.99
N ILE A 392 4.85 18.83 2.64
CA ILE A 392 5.85 17.77 2.60
C ILE A 392 6.13 17.35 1.14
N LEU A 393 5.09 17.23 0.31
CA LEU A 393 5.26 16.92 -1.11
C LEU A 393 6.06 17.95 -1.88
N ASN A 394 5.74 19.23 -1.68
CA ASN A 394 6.45 20.30 -2.38
C ASN A 394 7.94 20.26 -2.01
N GLU A 395 8.26 19.97 -0.75
CA GLU A 395 9.64 19.79 -0.33
C GLU A 395 10.31 18.56 -1.00
N ILE A 396 9.62 17.43 -1.15
CA ILE A 396 10.14 16.27 -1.90
C ILE A 396 10.40 16.67 -3.35
N ARG A 397 9.40 17.23 -4.03
CA ARG A 397 9.50 17.59 -5.44
C ARG A 397 10.59 18.63 -5.66
N MET A 398 10.78 19.55 -4.72
CA MET A 398 11.89 20.49 -4.74
C MET A 398 13.23 19.76 -4.60
N GLN A 399 13.35 18.77 -3.71
CA GLN A 399 14.57 17.95 -3.62
C GLN A 399 14.82 17.12 -4.88
N GLU A 400 13.82 16.45 -5.42
CA GLU A 400 13.93 15.70 -6.67
C GLU A 400 14.30 16.62 -7.84
N ALA A 401 13.71 17.82 -7.90
CA ALA A 401 14.05 18.83 -8.91
C ALA A 401 15.50 19.31 -8.77
N LEU A 402 16.00 19.51 -7.53
CA LEU A 402 17.40 19.84 -7.27
C LEU A 402 18.35 18.71 -7.71
N GLU A 403 17.90 17.47 -7.68
CA GLU A 403 18.66 16.29 -8.10
C GLU A 403 18.54 15.97 -9.60
N THR A 404 17.73 16.74 -10.35
CA THR A 404 17.59 16.62 -11.80
C THR A 404 18.30 17.75 -12.54
N ASN A 405 18.67 17.50 -13.79
CA ASN A 405 19.18 18.54 -14.65
C ASN A 405 18.02 19.50 -15.06
N PRO A 406 18.15 20.81 -14.80
CA PRO A 406 17.05 21.77 -14.93
C PRO A 406 16.58 21.96 -16.38
N LEU A 407 17.42 21.64 -17.37
CA LEU A 407 17.10 21.83 -18.77
C LEU A 407 16.31 20.65 -19.36
N THR A 408 16.56 19.43 -18.89
CA THR A 408 16.01 18.19 -19.46
C THR A 408 15.07 17.42 -18.53
N GLY A 409 15.13 17.70 -17.23
CA GLY A 409 14.43 16.94 -16.19
C GLY A 409 14.95 15.52 -16.00
N LEU A 410 16.11 15.17 -16.58
CA LEU A 410 16.76 13.88 -16.36
C LEU A 410 17.52 13.87 -15.02
N PRO A 411 17.70 12.70 -14.37
CA PRO A 411 18.54 12.57 -13.18
C PRO A 411 19.93 13.22 -13.37
N GLY A 412 20.37 14.00 -12.38
CA GLY A 412 21.64 14.72 -12.40
C GLY A 412 22.79 13.97 -11.75
N ASN A 413 23.88 14.67 -11.45
CA ASN A 413 25.16 14.09 -11.01
C ASN A 413 25.07 13.20 -9.77
N ALA A 414 24.27 13.58 -8.77
CA ALA A 414 24.12 12.78 -7.54
C ALA A 414 23.49 11.41 -7.82
N ALA A 415 22.42 11.37 -8.61
CA ALA A 415 21.75 10.13 -8.99
C ALA A 415 22.63 9.25 -9.90
N ILE A 416 23.39 9.87 -10.81
CA ILE A 416 24.35 9.18 -11.69
C ILE A 416 25.45 8.52 -10.84
N ALA A 417 26.04 9.23 -9.88
CA ALA A 417 27.08 8.69 -9.01
C ALA A 417 26.56 7.52 -8.15
N ALA A 418 25.33 7.61 -7.63
CA ALA A 418 24.70 6.51 -6.90
C ALA A 418 24.45 5.28 -7.80
N ASN A 419 24.07 5.50 -9.06
CA ASN A 419 23.87 4.43 -10.03
C ASN A 419 25.18 3.72 -10.41
N ILE A 420 26.25 4.48 -10.67
CA ILE A 420 27.58 3.93 -10.95
C ILE A 420 28.07 3.07 -9.78
N ASN A 421 27.96 3.58 -8.54
CA ASN A 421 28.32 2.82 -7.35
C ASN A 421 27.54 1.51 -7.19
N LYS A 422 26.28 1.48 -7.63
CA LYS A 422 25.46 0.26 -7.64
C LYS A 422 25.97 -0.73 -8.69
N ILE A 423 26.27 -0.25 -9.90
CA ILE A 423 26.75 -1.07 -11.02
C ILE A 423 28.11 -1.71 -10.72
N LEU A 424 29.05 -0.96 -10.15
CA LEU A 424 30.39 -1.47 -9.84
C LEU A 424 30.39 -2.57 -8.77
N LYS A 425 29.31 -2.67 -7.97
CA LYS A 425 29.10 -3.68 -6.92
C LYS A 425 28.20 -4.83 -7.34
N ASP A 426 27.71 -4.84 -8.58
CA ASP A 426 26.80 -5.86 -9.09
C ASP A 426 27.60 -7.07 -9.58
N GLU A 427 27.58 -8.14 -8.80
CA GLU A 427 28.33 -9.37 -9.08
C GLU A 427 27.53 -10.36 -9.94
N ASP A 428 26.21 -10.15 -10.08
CA ASP A 428 25.30 -11.10 -10.72
C ASP A 428 25.08 -10.80 -12.21
N ASN A 429 25.32 -9.56 -12.65
CA ASN A 429 24.96 -9.08 -13.98
C ASN A 429 26.15 -8.45 -14.72
N VAL A 430 26.07 -8.46 -16.05
CA VAL A 430 26.94 -7.67 -16.91
C VAL A 430 26.31 -6.29 -17.10
N ASN A 431 27.06 -5.25 -16.80
CA ASN A 431 26.58 -3.88 -16.86
C ASN A 431 27.34 -3.08 -17.91
N TYR A 432 26.65 -2.14 -18.55
CA TYR A 432 27.21 -1.25 -19.55
C TYR A 432 26.96 0.19 -19.11
N ILE A 433 28.03 0.96 -19.00
CA ILE A 433 28.00 2.39 -18.72
C ILE A 433 28.28 3.13 -20.02
N VAL A 434 27.41 4.06 -20.41
CA VAL A 434 27.51 4.79 -21.66
C VAL A 434 27.45 6.29 -21.38
N TYR A 435 28.49 6.99 -21.84
CA TYR A 435 28.55 8.45 -21.83
C TYR A 435 28.38 8.97 -23.24
N PHE A 436 27.46 9.90 -23.42
CA PHE A 436 27.25 10.61 -24.68
C PHE A 436 27.77 12.03 -24.59
N ASP A 437 28.29 12.53 -25.71
CA ASP A 437 28.82 13.89 -25.86
C ASP A 437 28.50 14.41 -27.27
N PHE A 438 28.13 15.67 -27.39
CA PHE A 438 27.78 16.27 -28.68
C PHE A 438 29.03 16.67 -29.46
N ASP A 439 29.09 16.25 -30.73
CA ASP A 439 30.20 16.59 -31.62
C ASP A 439 30.13 18.06 -32.05
N ASN A 440 31.20 18.82 -31.81
CA ASN A 440 31.34 20.23 -32.25
C ASN A 440 30.21 21.15 -31.74
N PHE A 441 29.70 20.93 -30.53
CA PHE A 441 28.55 21.68 -30.01
C PHE A 441 28.78 23.18 -29.80
N LYS A 442 30.00 23.59 -29.44
CA LYS A 442 30.33 25.02 -29.32
C LYS A 442 30.19 25.78 -30.67
N PRO A 443 30.84 25.36 -31.78
CA PRO A 443 30.59 25.94 -33.10
C PRO A 443 29.13 25.92 -33.56
N PHE A 444 28.34 24.93 -33.11
CA PHE A 444 26.90 24.89 -33.36
C PHE A 444 26.16 26.01 -32.62
N ASN A 445 26.42 26.19 -31.32
CA ASN A 445 25.84 27.27 -30.52
C ASN A 445 26.28 28.65 -31.01
N ASP A 446 27.53 28.80 -31.45
CA ASP A 446 28.04 30.06 -31.98
C ASP A 446 27.31 30.49 -33.27
N LYS A 447 26.84 29.52 -34.08
CA LYS A 447 26.07 29.79 -35.30
C LYS A 447 24.57 29.95 -35.07
N PHE A 448 23.94 28.99 -34.39
CA PHE A 448 22.48 28.90 -34.29
C PHE A 448 21.93 29.50 -33.00
N GLY A 449 22.81 29.89 -32.06
CA GLY A 449 22.46 30.45 -30.77
C GLY A 449 22.08 29.40 -29.72
N PHE A 450 22.27 29.76 -28.44
CA PHE A 450 22.01 28.88 -27.30
C PHE A 450 20.57 28.37 -27.22
N ARG A 451 19.58 29.14 -27.70
CA ARG A 451 18.18 28.66 -27.75
C ARG A 451 18.00 27.43 -28.63
N VAL A 452 18.75 27.34 -29.73
CA VAL A 452 18.73 26.17 -30.62
C VAL A 452 19.57 25.04 -30.01
N GLY A 453 20.69 25.36 -29.38
CA GLY A 453 21.46 24.45 -28.54
C GLY A 453 20.62 23.73 -27.49
N ASP A 454 19.87 24.49 -26.70
CA ASP A 454 18.98 23.97 -25.66
C ASP A 454 17.89 23.06 -26.25
N ARG A 455 17.38 23.35 -27.46
CA ARG A 455 16.44 22.46 -28.16
C ARG A 455 17.10 21.14 -28.56
N ALA A 456 18.35 21.17 -28.99
CA ALA A 456 19.11 19.97 -29.30
C ALA A 456 19.31 19.09 -28.05
N ILE A 457 19.74 19.71 -26.93
CA ILE A 457 19.90 19.04 -25.63
C ILE A 457 18.58 18.43 -25.15
N LYS A 458 17.48 19.20 -25.18
CA LYS A 458 16.14 18.71 -24.80
C LYS A 458 15.67 17.56 -25.69
N GLY A 459 15.87 17.68 -27.00
CA GLY A 459 15.52 16.64 -27.96
C GLY A 459 16.25 15.32 -27.69
N PHE A 460 17.56 15.39 -27.40
CA PHE A 460 18.31 14.19 -27.02
C PHE A 460 17.82 13.59 -25.69
N GLY A 461 17.49 14.44 -24.71
CA GLY A 461 16.89 13.99 -23.47
C GLY A 461 15.57 13.23 -23.68
N GLU A 462 14.74 13.65 -24.63
CA GLU A 462 13.49 12.93 -24.97
C GLU A 462 13.74 11.61 -25.71
N ILE A 463 14.74 11.54 -26.59
CA ILE A 463 15.17 10.27 -27.23
C ILE A 463 15.56 9.26 -26.17
N LEU A 464 16.40 9.65 -25.19
CA LEU A 464 16.80 8.78 -24.09
C LEU A 464 15.61 8.35 -23.21
N LYS A 465 14.65 9.24 -22.95
CA LYS A 465 13.41 8.89 -22.22
C LYS A 465 12.55 7.88 -22.97
N GLY A 466 12.56 7.91 -24.30
CA GLY A 466 11.88 6.93 -25.15
C GLY A 466 12.29 5.49 -24.85
N LEU A 467 13.58 5.25 -24.57
CA LEU A 467 14.11 3.94 -24.22
C LEU A 467 13.43 3.35 -22.98
N LYS A 468 13.14 4.16 -21.97
CA LYS A 468 12.52 3.71 -20.72
C LYS A 468 11.05 3.31 -20.87
N ARG A 469 10.33 3.91 -21.84
CA ARG A 469 8.90 3.64 -22.10
C ARG A 469 8.66 2.25 -22.71
N SER A 470 9.70 1.61 -23.24
CA SER A 470 9.62 0.26 -23.82
C SER A 470 9.49 -0.88 -22.79
N GLY A 471 9.48 -0.57 -21.48
CA GLY A 471 9.27 -1.57 -20.41
C GLY A 471 10.54 -2.20 -19.84
N ASN A 472 11.72 -1.80 -20.31
CA ASN A 472 13.00 -2.30 -19.83
C ASN A 472 13.33 -1.71 -18.45
N LYS A 473 13.10 -2.49 -17.38
CA LYS A 473 13.46 -2.14 -15.99
C LYS A 473 14.97 -2.06 -15.73
N GLU A 474 15.78 -2.39 -16.74
CA GLU A 474 17.23 -2.55 -16.67
C GLU A 474 18.00 -1.34 -17.22
N ILE A 475 17.31 -0.21 -17.48
CA ILE A 475 17.90 1.01 -18.05
C ILE A 475 17.79 2.20 -17.09
N PHE A 476 18.90 2.90 -16.86
CA PHE A 476 18.95 4.20 -16.18
C PHE A 476 19.53 5.26 -17.11
N ILE A 477 18.97 6.47 -17.08
CA ILE A 477 19.39 7.61 -17.93
C ILE A 477 19.61 8.84 -17.04
N GLY A 478 20.56 9.68 -17.43
CA GLY A 478 20.89 10.91 -16.70
C GLY A 478 21.48 11.99 -17.62
N HIS A 479 21.54 13.21 -17.10
CA HIS A 479 22.16 14.36 -17.77
C HIS A 479 23.10 15.06 -16.77
N ILE A 480 24.39 15.02 -17.07
CA ILE A 480 25.48 15.51 -16.22
C ILE A 480 25.50 17.04 -16.25
N GLY A 481 25.50 17.62 -17.46
CA GLY A 481 25.45 19.06 -17.71
C GLY A 481 25.94 19.40 -19.12
N GLY A 482 25.49 20.53 -19.66
CA GLY A 482 25.88 20.96 -21.00
C GLY A 482 25.44 19.96 -22.07
N ASP A 483 26.43 19.36 -22.73
CA ASP A 483 26.31 18.34 -23.78
C ASP A 483 26.60 16.91 -23.29
N ASP A 484 26.87 16.70 -21.99
CA ASP A 484 27.22 15.40 -21.42
C ASP A 484 26.01 14.64 -20.87
N PHE A 485 25.73 13.47 -21.44
CA PHE A 485 24.64 12.59 -21.01
C PHE A 485 25.15 11.23 -20.57
N PHE A 486 24.32 10.54 -19.76
CA PHE A 486 24.63 9.26 -19.16
C PHE A 486 23.52 8.25 -19.42
N LEU A 487 23.91 7.00 -19.67
CA LEU A 487 23.03 5.85 -19.78
C LEU A 487 23.72 4.65 -19.13
N SER A 488 22.97 3.83 -18.42
CA SER A 488 23.44 2.51 -18.01
C SER A 488 22.41 1.44 -18.33
N ILE A 489 22.91 0.26 -18.69
CA ILE A 489 22.12 -0.89 -19.12
C ILE A 489 22.65 -2.14 -18.41
N THR A 490 21.76 -2.92 -17.83
CA THR A 490 22.08 -4.18 -17.13
C THR A 490 21.58 -5.37 -17.93
N PHE A 491 22.37 -6.43 -18.04
CA PHE A 491 21.97 -7.72 -18.62
C PHE A 491 22.44 -8.88 -17.73
N LYS A 492 21.68 -9.98 -17.69
CA LYS A 492 22.12 -11.21 -17.01
C LYS A 492 23.36 -11.84 -17.64
N GLU A 493 23.49 -11.70 -18.95
CA GLU A 493 24.58 -12.29 -19.73
C GLU A 493 25.24 -11.23 -20.62
N TYR A 494 26.39 -11.59 -21.19
CA TYR A 494 27.15 -10.72 -22.08
C TYR A 494 26.37 -10.43 -23.36
N GLU A 495 26.08 -9.17 -23.64
CA GLU A 495 25.18 -8.74 -24.72
C GLU A 495 25.71 -7.52 -25.48
N CYS A 496 27.03 -7.41 -25.64
CA CYS A 496 27.69 -6.26 -26.27
C CYS A 496 27.12 -5.94 -27.66
N GLY A 497 26.80 -6.95 -28.48
CA GLY A 497 26.20 -6.73 -29.80
C GLY A 497 24.85 -6.00 -29.75
N LYS A 498 23.98 -6.33 -28.78
CA LYS A 498 22.69 -5.64 -28.59
C LYS A 498 22.88 -4.22 -28.10
N VAL A 499 23.83 -4.01 -27.19
CA VAL A 499 24.20 -2.67 -26.71
C VAL A 499 24.67 -1.81 -27.86
N MET A 500 25.63 -2.29 -28.65
CA MET A 500 26.15 -1.56 -29.81
C MET A 500 25.04 -1.20 -30.81
N ALA A 501 24.13 -2.12 -31.11
CA ALA A 501 22.99 -1.86 -31.99
C ALA A 501 22.05 -0.78 -31.41
N MET A 502 21.75 -0.84 -30.11
CA MET A 502 20.93 0.16 -29.42
C MET A 502 21.58 1.54 -29.44
N ILE A 503 22.88 1.63 -29.10
CA ILE A 503 23.62 2.89 -29.11
C ILE A 503 23.71 3.48 -30.51
N SER A 504 23.96 2.64 -31.53
CA SER A 504 23.94 3.09 -32.93
C SER A 504 22.57 3.65 -33.32
N GLY A 505 21.48 2.98 -32.94
CA GLY A 505 20.12 3.46 -33.19
C GLY A 505 19.84 4.82 -32.55
N ILE A 506 20.31 5.04 -31.32
CA ILE A 506 20.18 6.34 -30.61
C ILE A 506 20.95 7.45 -31.35
N ILE A 507 22.17 7.15 -31.80
CA ILE A 507 23.00 8.11 -32.55
C ILE A 507 22.33 8.47 -33.88
N ASP A 508 21.80 7.48 -34.60
CA ASP A 508 21.11 7.70 -35.88
C ASP A 508 19.79 8.47 -35.71
N GLU A 509 19.01 8.16 -34.68
CA GLU A 509 17.78 8.88 -34.34
C GLU A 509 18.07 10.35 -34.03
N PHE A 510 19.09 10.62 -33.21
CA PHE A 510 19.49 12.00 -32.93
C PHE A 510 20.01 12.71 -34.17
N LYS A 511 20.78 12.03 -35.02
CA LYS A 511 21.27 12.60 -36.29
C LYS A 511 20.14 12.98 -37.23
N GLN A 512 19.08 12.18 -37.30
CA GLN A 512 17.87 12.52 -38.05
C GLN A 512 17.16 13.73 -37.43
N PHE A 513 16.96 13.72 -36.11
CA PHE A 513 16.36 14.84 -35.39
C PHE A 513 17.13 16.15 -35.59
N SER A 514 18.47 16.11 -35.54
CA SER A 514 19.32 17.29 -35.64
C SER A 514 19.26 17.95 -37.02
N THR A 515 18.91 17.22 -38.09
CA THR A 515 18.72 17.80 -39.43
C THR A 515 17.67 18.91 -39.46
N SER A 516 16.70 18.90 -38.53
CA SER A 516 15.65 19.92 -38.42
C SER A 516 16.16 21.31 -38.05
N PHE A 517 17.42 21.43 -37.59
CA PHE A 517 18.04 22.71 -37.27
C PHE A 517 18.71 23.39 -38.46
N TYR A 518 18.82 22.71 -39.60
CA TYR A 518 19.62 23.13 -40.75
C TYR A 518 18.75 23.47 -41.96
N SER A 519 19.30 24.27 -42.88
CA SER A 519 18.71 24.49 -44.19
C SER A 519 18.84 23.25 -45.08
N PHE A 520 18.02 23.17 -46.13
CA PHE A 520 18.06 22.07 -47.09
C PHE A 520 19.46 21.90 -47.71
N GLU A 521 20.13 22.99 -48.09
CA GLU A 521 21.47 22.97 -48.67
C GLU A 521 22.53 22.40 -47.71
N GLU A 522 22.48 22.79 -46.43
CA GLU A 522 23.39 22.28 -45.40
C GLU A 522 23.18 20.79 -45.13
N VAL A 523 21.93 20.33 -45.16
CA VAL A 523 21.60 18.90 -45.02
C VAL A 523 22.15 18.09 -46.20
N VAL A 524 21.96 18.57 -47.44
CA VAL A 524 22.51 17.90 -48.64
C VAL A 524 24.04 17.86 -48.60
N ASN A 525 24.67 18.96 -48.21
CA ASN A 525 26.13 19.07 -48.09
C ASN A 525 26.70 18.39 -46.84
N LYS A 526 25.85 17.86 -45.96
CA LYS A 526 26.20 17.23 -44.66
C LYS A 526 27.11 18.10 -43.78
N SER A 527 27.11 19.41 -44.00
CA SER A 527 28.01 20.34 -43.34
C SER A 527 27.47 21.76 -43.36
N TYR A 528 27.95 22.58 -42.42
CA TYR A 528 27.60 23.98 -42.29
C TYR A 528 28.84 24.84 -42.03
N GLN A 529 28.82 26.09 -42.48
CA GLN A 529 29.89 27.05 -42.21
C GLN A 529 29.69 27.75 -40.87
N SER A 530 30.72 27.76 -40.03
CA SER A 530 30.77 28.52 -38.77
C SER A 530 32.20 28.98 -38.47
N VAL A 531 32.35 29.87 -37.49
CA VAL A 531 33.63 30.42 -37.08
C VAL A 531 34.29 29.50 -36.05
N ASP A 532 35.57 29.18 -36.23
CA ASP A 532 36.33 28.42 -35.24
C ASP A 532 36.81 29.31 -34.05
N ARG A 533 37.49 28.72 -33.08
CA ARG A 533 38.01 29.44 -31.89
C ARG A 533 39.01 30.55 -32.22
N SER A 534 39.54 30.58 -33.44
CA SER A 534 40.54 31.53 -33.93
C SER A 534 39.93 32.60 -34.84
N GLY A 535 38.61 32.61 -35.03
CA GLY A 535 37.93 33.60 -35.87
C GLY A 535 37.86 33.24 -37.35
N ASN A 536 38.30 32.03 -37.75
CA ASN A 536 38.32 31.61 -39.14
C ASN A 536 37.05 30.87 -39.54
N LEU A 537 36.56 31.15 -40.76
CA LEU A 537 35.45 30.40 -41.36
C LEU A 537 35.88 28.97 -41.70
N LYS A 538 35.17 28.00 -41.13
CA LYS A 538 35.42 26.57 -41.35
C LYS A 538 34.11 25.82 -41.59
N ASN A 539 34.18 24.77 -42.40
CA ASN A 539 33.08 23.81 -42.57
C ASN A 539 33.08 22.82 -41.40
N PHE A 540 31.96 22.72 -40.70
CA PHE A 540 31.71 21.75 -39.64
C PHE A 540 30.68 20.72 -40.11
N PRO A 541 30.81 19.44 -39.72
CA PRO A 541 29.77 18.43 -39.98
C PRO A 541 28.49 18.77 -39.20
N LEU A 542 27.34 18.26 -39.64
CA LEU A 542 26.08 18.39 -38.89
C LEU A 542 26.24 17.84 -37.46
N LEU A 543 25.45 18.39 -36.54
CA LEU A 543 25.47 18.03 -35.12
C LEU A 543 25.18 16.54 -34.96
N GLY A 544 26.14 15.84 -34.38
CA GLY A 544 26.07 14.42 -34.06
C GLY A 544 26.43 14.19 -32.60
N ILE A 545 26.40 12.93 -32.19
CA ILE A 545 26.74 12.51 -30.84
C ILE A 545 27.75 11.36 -30.94
N SER A 546 28.73 11.39 -30.04
CA SER A 546 29.67 10.31 -29.82
C SER A 546 29.35 9.59 -28.51
N ALA A 547 29.54 8.27 -28.48
CA ALA A 547 29.28 7.44 -27.30
C ALA A 547 30.55 6.71 -26.84
N ALA A 548 30.86 6.84 -25.55
CA ALA A 548 31.89 6.09 -24.86
C ALA A 548 31.23 5.00 -23.99
N ILE A 549 31.54 3.74 -24.26
CA ILE A 549 30.96 2.57 -23.60
C ILE A 549 32.02 1.91 -22.71
N VAL A 550 31.68 1.70 -21.45
CA VAL A 550 32.46 0.92 -20.50
C VAL A 550 31.66 -0.30 -20.10
N GLU A 551 32.17 -1.49 -20.43
CA GLU A 551 31.61 -2.75 -19.99
C GLU A 551 32.17 -3.12 -18.61
N VAL A 552 31.25 -3.40 -17.69
CA VAL A 552 31.49 -3.82 -16.32
C VAL A 552 31.06 -5.29 -16.20
N PRO A 553 32.01 -6.23 -16.07
CA PRO A 553 31.71 -7.66 -15.99
C PRO A 553 31.12 -8.06 -14.63
N LYS A 554 30.57 -9.29 -14.58
CA LYS A 554 29.90 -9.94 -13.43
C LYS A 554 30.88 -10.41 -12.35
N PHE A 555 31.62 -9.47 -11.78
CA PHE A 555 32.46 -9.64 -10.58
C PHE A 555 32.77 -8.28 -9.97
N ASN A 556 33.17 -8.26 -8.70
CA ASN A 556 33.50 -7.01 -8.02
C ASN A 556 34.69 -6.31 -8.69
N VAL A 557 34.46 -5.08 -9.16
CA VAL A 557 35.47 -4.30 -9.87
C VAL A 557 36.05 -3.26 -8.93
N GLU A 558 37.32 -3.42 -8.54
CA GLU A 558 38.07 -2.38 -7.85
C GLU A 558 38.63 -1.35 -8.85
N ILE A 559 37.81 -0.36 -9.20
CA ILE A 559 38.21 0.81 -9.98
C ILE A 559 37.97 2.09 -9.16
N THR A 560 38.95 3.00 -9.15
CA THR A 560 38.77 4.31 -8.52
C THR A 560 37.96 5.23 -9.43
N ASP A 561 37.22 6.19 -8.85
CA ASP A 561 36.49 7.21 -9.63
C ASP A 561 37.40 7.98 -10.61
N GLN A 562 38.67 8.18 -10.23
CA GLN A 562 39.67 8.85 -11.06
C GLN A 562 40.05 8.00 -12.29
N ASP A 563 40.22 6.69 -12.10
CA ASP A 563 40.59 5.79 -13.20
C ASP A 563 39.41 5.61 -14.17
N LEU A 564 38.18 5.47 -13.65
CA LEU A 564 36.98 5.42 -14.47
C LEU A 564 36.81 6.71 -15.29
N SER A 565 37.03 7.88 -14.66
CA SER A 565 36.96 9.17 -15.35
C SER A 565 38.00 9.31 -16.47
N ARG A 566 39.24 8.84 -16.26
CA ARG A 566 40.28 8.82 -17.28
C ARG A 566 39.91 7.91 -18.45
N LEU A 567 39.44 6.70 -18.15
CA LEU A 567 38.99 5.75 -19.17
C LEU A 567 37.88 6.33 -20.04
N ILE A 568 36.88 6.96 -19.44
CA ILE A 568 35.79 7.62 -20.17
C ILE A 568 36.31 8.75 -21.04
N ALA A 569 37.24 9.58 -20.54
CA ALA A 569 37.83 10.67 -21.31
C ALA A 569 38.58 10.18 -22.57
N ASP A 570 39.36 9.10 -22.44
CA ASP A 570 40.06 8.49 -23.56
C ASP A 570 39.10 7.88 -24.58
N LEU A 571 38.06 7.16 -24.10
CA LEU A 571 37.02 6.60 -24.96
C LEU A 571 36.23 7.68 -25.70
N LYS A 572 35.88 8.80 -25.04
CA LYS A 572 35.20 9.94 -25.70
C LYS A 572 36.05 10.51 -26.82
N LYS A 573 37.36 10.67 -26.58
CA LYS A 573 38.29 11.17 -27.60
C LYS A 573 38.34 10.23 -28.82
N ASN A 574 38.44 8.92 -28.58
CA ASN A 574 38.48 7.90 -29.63
C ASN A 574 37.15 7.84 -30.41
N ALA A 575 36.01 7.90 -29.70
CA ALA A 575 34.68 7.88 -30.31
C ALA A 575 34.49 9.06 -31.27
N LYS A 576 34.92 10.27 -30.89
CA LYS A 576 34.84 11.47 -31.74
C LYS A 576 35.61 11.34 -33.04
N THR A 577 36.72 10.61 -33.04
CA THR A 577 37.60 10.41 -34.19
C THR A 577 37.24 9.22 -35.09
N ASN A 578 36.44 8.28 -34.60
CA ASN A 578 36.09 7.07 -35.33
C ASN A 578 34.79 7.25 -36.15
N ASP A 579 34.66 6.53 -37.26
CA ASP A 579 33.52 6.63 -38.19
C ASP A 579 32.21 6.16 -37.55
N THR A 580 32.27 5.17 -36.67
CA THR A 580 31.11 4.62 -35.96
C THR A 580 30.60 5.54 -34.86
N LYS A 581 31.35 6.56 -34.46
CA LYS A 581 31.06 7.45 -33.31
C LYS A 581 30.91 6.71 -31.97
N ILE A 582 31.36 5.47 -31.90
CA ILE A 582 31.30 4.63 -30.69
C ILE A 582 32.71 4.12 -30.37
N SER A 583 33.09 4.20 -29.10
CA SER A 583 34.30 3.56 -28.56
C SER A 583 33.93 2.74 -27.33
N ILE A 584 34.48 1.53 -27.21
CA ILE A 584 34.18 0.61 -26.12
C ILE A 584 35.46 0.11 -25.43
N ALA A 585 35.42 -0.05 -24.12
CA ALA A 585 36.41 -0.82 -23.36
C ALA A 585 35.72 -1.66 -22.29
N THR A 586 36.35 -2.78 -21.93
CA THR A 586 35.93 -3.64 -20.81
C THR A 586 36.85 -3.40 -19.62
N ILE A 587 36.29 -3.27 -18.43
CA ILE A 587 37.08 -3.23 -17.20
C ILE A 587 37.56 -4.66 -16.90
N LEU A 588 38.88 -4.86 -16.87
CA LEU A 588 39.49 -6.13 -16.49
C LEU A 588 39.73 -6.15 -14.97
N SER A 589 39.53 -7.31 -14.33
CA SER A 589 39.99 -7.49 -12.95
C SER A 589 41.51 -7.36 -12.91
N ARG A 590 42.04 -6.69 -11.87
CA ARG A 590 43.45 -6.83 -11.52
C ARG A 590 43.75 -8.18 -10.90
#